data_AF-A0A1I4DLF9-F1
#
_entry.id   AF-A0A1I4DLF9-F1
#
_cell.length_a   1.000
_cell.length_b   1.000
_cell.length_c   1.000
_cell.angle_alpha   90.00
_cell.angle_beta   90.00
_cell.angle_gamma   90.00
#
_symmetry.space_group_name_H-M   'P 1'
#
loop_
_entity.id
_entity.type
_entity.pdbx_description
1 polymer ?
#
loop_
_entity_poly.entity_id
_entity_poly.type
_entity_poly.pdbx_seq_one_letter_code
_entity_poly.pdbx_strand_id
1 'polypeptide(L)'
;MRNKDEIKSYLLAKLQKENVFWSFDKSSCQKISDWNLIKYALIHLDLPEIDLLFKVFPKGKIKRVWLDEAVIQGNYLRNMNICLANLYFDIKHPVQYLKRMETYYLNRA
;
A
#
# COMPACT_ATOMS: atom_id res chain seq x y z
N MET A 1 3.61 17.99 -16.13
CA MET A 1 3.00 17.12 -15.09
C MET A 1 2.95 15.71 -15.65
N ARG A 2 3.54 14.71 -14.98
CA ARG A 2 3.45 13.31 -15.41
C ARG A 2 1.98 12.88 -15.32
N ASN A 3 1.42 12.29 -16.38
CA ASN A 3 -0.01 11.94 -16.44
C ASN A 3 -0.32 10.87 -15.38
N LYS A 4 -1.54 10.84 -14.81
CA LYS A 4 -1.90 9.86 -13.77
C LYS A 4 -1.70 8.43 -14.25
N ASP A 5 -2.02 8.17 -15.52
CA ASP A 5 -1.86 6.85 -16.12
C ASP A 5 -0.38 6.46 -16.28
N GLU A 6 0.50 7.41 -16.62
CA GLU A 6 1.95 7.16 -16.69
C GLU A 6 2.52 6.78 -15.32
N ILE A 7 2.06 7.44 -14.25
CA ILE A 7 2.48 7.11 -12.89
C ILE A 7 2.01 5.70 -12.51
N LYS A 8 0.76 5.34 -12.83
CA LYS A 8 0.25 3.98 -12.59
C LYS A 8 1.05 2.94 -13.36
N SER A 9 1.34 3.18 -14.64
CA SER A 9 2.16 2.28 -15.46
C SER A 9 3.59 2.14 -14.92
N TYR A 10 4.19 3.23 -14.43
CA TYR A 10 5.51 3.19 -13.79
C TYR A 10 5.50 2.33 -12.53
N LEU A 11 4.52 2.52 -11.64
CA LEU A 11 4.38 1.74 -10.41
C LEU A 11 4.16 0.24 -10.71
N LEU A 12 3.35 -0.06 -11.73
CA LEU A 12 3.15 -1.42 -12.22
C LEU A 12 4.45 -2.07 -12.71
N ALA A 13 5.24 -1.36 -13.52
CA ALA A 13 6.52 -1.85 -14.01
C ALA A 13 7.51 -2.11 -12.87
N LYS A 14 7.50 -1.27 -11.83
CA LYS A 14 8.31 -1.48 -10.61
C LYS A 14 7.88 -2.74 -9.85
N LEU A 15 6.58 -2.93 -9.63
CA LEU A 15 6.07 -4.13 -8.96
C LEU A 15 6.38 -5.42 -9.73
N GLN A 16 6.35 -5.37 -11.06
CA GLN A 16 6.78 -6.50 -11.90
C GLN A 16 8.27 -6.82 -11.71
N LYS A 17 9.11 -5.79 -11.60
CA LYS A 17 10.56 -5.95 -11.38
C LYS A 17 10.87 -6.58 -10.02
N GLU A 18 10.13 -6.22 -8.98
CA GLU A 18 10.27 -6.77 -7.62
C GLU A 18 9.72 -8.21 -7.48
N ASN A 19 9.35 -8.88 -8.59
CA ASN A 19 8.77 -10.23 -8.64
C ASN A 19 7.53 -10.45 -7.74
N VAL A 20 6.83 -9.37 -7.38
CA VAL A 20 5.62 -9.42 -6.53
C VAL A 20 4.51 -10.28 -7.16
N PHE A 21 4.52 -10.39 -8.49
CA PHE A 21 3.52 -11.12 -9.27
C PHE A 21 3.93 -12.55 -9.66
N TRP A 22 4.87 -13.17 -8.95
CA TRP A 22 5.37 -14.51 -9.32
C TRP A 22 4.27 -15.59 -9.39
N SER A 23 3.16 -15.41 -8.66
CA SER A 23 1.97 -16.26 -8.70
C SER A 23 0.83 -15.76 -9.60
N PHE A 24 0.96 -14.58 -10.22
CA PHE A 24 -0.07 -14.03 -11.10
C PHE A 24 0.13 -14.49 -12.54
N ASP A 25 -0.98 -14.89 -13.16
CA ASP A 25 -1.00 -15.22 -14.58
C ASP A 25 -0.60 -13.99 -15.40
N LYS A 26 0.40 -14.12 -16.28
CA LYS A 26 0.98 -12.99 -17.05
C LYS A 26 -0.06 -12.23 -17.88
N SER A 27 -1.17 -12.89 -18.22
CA SER A 27 -2.34 -12.33 -18.92
C SER A 27 -3.20 -11.39 -18.05
N SER A 28 -3.19 -11.57 -16.72
CA SER A 28 -3.97 -10.78 -15.76
C SER A 28 -3.26 -9.49 -15.32
N CYS A 29 -1.94 -9.39 -15.57
CA CYS A 29 -1.11 -8.22 -15.23
C CYS A 29 -1.51 -6.94 -15.99
N GLN A 30 -2.29 -7.04 -17.08
CA GLN A 30 -2.68 -5.88 -17.89
C GLN A 30 -3.77 -5.00 -17.26
N LYS A 31 -4.50 -5.47 -16.24
CA LYS A 31 -5.50 -4.68 -15.52
C LYS A 31 -5.51 -4.99 -14.02
N ILE A 32 -4.46 -4.58 -13.31
CA ILE A 32 -4.53 -4.56 -11.85
C ILE A 32 -5.60 -3.55 -11.41
N SER A 33 -6.39 -3.90 -10.39
CA SER A 33 -7.29 -2.92 -9.78
C SER A 33 -6.49 -1.85 -9.06
N ASP A 34 -7.04 -0.63 -8.95
CA ASP A 34 -6.45 0.42 -8.13
C ASP A 34 -6.19 -0.05 -6.69
N TRP A 35 -7.06 -0.92 -6.15
CA TRP A 35 -6.91 -1.50 -4.82
C TRP A 35 -5.63 -2.32 -4.70
N ASN A 36 -5.44 -3.26 -5.62
CA ASN A 36 -4.27 -4.12 -5.65
C ASN A 36 -2.99 -3.33 -5.95
N LEU A 37 -3.06 -2.32 -6.84
CA LEU A 37 -1.92 -1.43 -7.09
C LEU A 37 -1.47 -0.73 -5.81
N ILE A 38 -2.40 -0.13 -5.06
CA ILE A 38 -2.10 0.54 -3.78
C ILE A 38 -1.56 -0.48 -2.77
N LYS A 39 -2.22 -1.63 -2.62
CA LYS A 39 -1.82 -2.69 -1.70
C LYS A 39 -0.37 -3.11 -1.92
N TYR A 40 -0.05 -3.55 -3.14
CA TYR A 40 1.28 -4.06 -3.43
C TYR A 40 2.34 -2.97 -3.39
N ALA A 41 2.02 -1.74 -3.82
CA ALA A 41 2.94 -0.63 -3.71
C ALA A 41 3.26 -0.28 -2.25
N LEU A 42 2.29 -0.32 -1.33
CA LEU A 42 2.54 -0.08 0.09
C LEU A 42 3.36 -1.19 0.79
N ILE A 43 3.28 -2.43 0.29
CA ILE A 43 3.93 -3.61 0.90
C ILE A 43 5.35 -3.80 0.34
N HIS A 44 5.56 -3.53 -0.96
CA HIS A 44 6.76 -3.96 -1.67
C HIS A 44 7.60 -2.82 -2.27
N LEU A 45 7.12 -1.58 -2.30
CA LEU A 45 7.88 -0.46 -2.84
C LEU A 45 8.37 0.49 -1.74
N ASP A 46 9.35 1.32 -2.09
CA ASP A 46 9.96 2.32 -1.21
C ASP A 46 9.17 3.64 -1.18
N LEU A 47 9.55 4.52 -0.25
CA LEU A 47 8.92 5.84 -0.05
C LEU A 47 8.76 6.69 -1.32
N PRO A 48 9.72 6.76 -2.28
CA PRO A 48 9.54 7.55 -3.49
C PRO A 48 8.37 7.08 -4.36
N GLU A 49 8.15 5.78 -4.46
CA GLU A 49 7.01 5.18 -5.15
C GLU A 49 5.71 5.37 -4.36
N ILE A 50 5.77 5.32 -3.03
CA ILE A 50 4.61 5.60 -2.17
C ILE A 50 4.18 7.06 -2.32
N ASP A 51 5.11 8.02 -2.41
CA ASP A 51 4.80 9.42 -2.70
C ASP A 51 4.04 9.58 -4.04
N LEU A 52 4.35 8.76 -5.03
CA LEU A 52 3.64 8.74 -6.30
C LEU A 52 2.19 8.23 -6.14
N LEU A 53 1.92 7.26 -5.24
CA LEU A 53 0.55 6.85 -4.94
C LEU A 53 -0.28 8.03 -4.45
N PHE A 54 0.25 8.85 -3.54
CA PHE A 54 -0.45 10.01 -2.98
C PHE A 54 -0.69 11.14 -4.01
N LYS A 55 0.03 11.13 -5.14
CA LYS A 55 -0.25 12.04 -6.27
C LYS A 55 -1.38 11.54 -7.17
N VAL A 56 -1.61 10.23 -7.22
CA VAL A 56 -2.59 9.60 -8.12
C VAL A 56 -3.92 9.31 -7.44
N PHE A 57 -3.87 8.87 -6.17
CA PHE A 57 -5.02 8.41 -5.41
C PHE A 57 -5.30 9.33 -4.22
N PRO A 58 -6.57 9.50 -3.84
CA PRO A 58 -6.91 10.28 -2.65
C PRO A 58 -6.40 9.57 -1.38
N LYS A 59 -5.86 10.35 -0.43
CA LYS A 59 -5.34 9.87 0.87
C LYS A 59 -6.30 8.93 1.59
N GLY A 60 -7.61 9.18 1.52
CA GLY A 60 -8.64 8.31 2.12
C GLY A 60 -8.69 6.90 1.51
N LYS A 61 -8.54 6.77 0.18
CA LYS A 61 -8.50 5.46 -0.50
C LYS A 61 -7.23 4.69 -0.09
N ILE A 62 -6.09 5.38 -0.08
CA ILE A 62 -4.81 4.77 0.33
C ILE A 62 -4.88 4.32 1.79
N LYS A 63 -5.40 5.17 2.69
CA LYS A 63 -5.56 4.83 4.12
C LYS A 63 -6.42 3.59 4.31
N ARG A 64 -7.52 3.47 3.56
CA ARG A 64 -8.41 2.31 3.64
C ARG A 64 -7.67 1.02 3.24
N VAL A 65 -7.03 1.01 2.07
CA VAL A 65 -6.26 -0.16 1.61
C VAL A 65 -5.14 -0.51 2.60
N TRP A 66 -4.44 0.51 3.12
CA TRP A 66 -3.39 0.31 4.12
C TRP A 66 -3.90 -0.39 5.39
N LEU A 67 -5.02 0.08 5.95
CA LEU A 67 -5.63 -0.53 7.14
C LEU A 67 -6.12 -1.95 6.88
N ASP A 68 -6.77 -2.18 5.74
CA ASP A 68 -7.40 -3.47 5.40
C ASP A 68 -6.36 -4.54 5.00
N GLU A 69 -5.21 -4.15 4.44
CA GLU A 69 -4.28 -5.10 3.80
C GLU A 69 -2.87 -5.15 4.42
N ALA A 70 -2.34 -4.02 4.89
CA ALA A 70 -0.95 -3.92 5.36
C ALA A 70 -0.86 -3.94 6.89
N VAL A 71 -1.79 -3.28 7.59
CA VAL A 71 -1.81 -3.24 9.06
C VAL A 71 -2.08 -4.62 9.67
N ILE A 72 -2.91 -5.44 9.03
CA ILE A 72 -3.25 -6.79 9.51
C ILE A 72 -2.10 -7.81 9.38
N GLN A 73 -1.01 -7.49 8.67
CA GLN A 73 0.16 -8.37 8.55
C GLN A 73 1.06 -8.34 9.79
N GLY A 74 0.66 -7.61 10.83
CA GLY A 74 1.26 -7.62 12.15
C GLY A 74 2.76 -7.38 12.15
N ASN A 75 3.51 -8.33 12.73
CA ASN A 75 4.95 -8.20 12.92
C ASN A 75 5.74 -8.06 11.62
N TYR A 76 5.27 -8.66 10.51
CA TYR A 76 5.99 -8.65 9.24
C TYR A 76 6.15 -7.22 8.68
N LEU A 77 5.09 -6.40 8.74
CA LEU A 77 5.10 -5.02 8.25
C LEU A 77 5.18 -3.97 9.37
N ARG A 78 5.52 -4.37 10.61
CA ARG A 78 5.45 -3.49 11.78
C ARG A 78 6.19 -2.16 11.60
N ASN A 79 7.45 -2.21 11.17
CA ASN A 79 8.27 -1.01 11.00
C ASN A 79 7.77 -0.13 9.85
N MET A 80 7.38 -0.76 8.72
CA MET A 80 6.78 -0.06 7.59
C MET A 80 5.48 0.63 7.99
N ASN A 81 4.59 -0.06 8.71
CA ASN A 81 3.33 0.51 9.18
C ASN A 81 3.53 1.69 10.13
N ILE A 82 4.53 1.65 11.02
CA ILE A 82 4.89 2.80 11.86
C ILE A 82 5.38 3.97 10.99
N CYS A 83 6.22 3.70 10.00
CA CYS A 83 6.71 4.70 9.04
C CYS A 83 5.54 5.36 8.31
N LEU A 84 4.63 4.57 7.74
CA LEU A 84 3.46 5.05 7.02
C LEU A 84 2.51 5.88 7.90
N ALA A 85 2.29 5.42 9.14
CA ALA A 85 1.46 6.12 10.11
C ALA A 85 1.99 7.52 10.44
N ASN A 86 3.32 7.64 10.58
CA ASN A 86 3.99 8.91 10.88
C ASN A 86 4.07 9.84 9.66
N LEU A 87 4.54 9.32 8.53
CA LEU A 87 4.88 10.15 7.37
C LEU A 87 3.65 10.57 6.55
N TYR A 88 2.65 9.70 6.43
CA TYR A 88 1.55 9.92 5.48
C TYR A 88 0.19 10.14 6.14
N PHE A 89 -0.02 9.68 7.37
CA PHE A 89 -1.33 9.72 8.02
C PHE A 89 -1.39 10.58 9.30
N ASP A 90 -0.27 11.20 9.68
CA ASP A 90 -0.20 12.16 10.80
C ASP A 90 -0.73 11.58 12.13
N ILE A 91 -0.50 10.28 12.35
CA ILE A 91 -1.08 9.54 13.48
C ILE A 91 -0.25 9.78 14.74
N LYS A 92 -0.88 10.39 15.74
CA LYS A 92 -0.31 10.52 17.09
C LYS A 92 -0.25 9.13 17.75
N HIS A 93 0.92 8.76 18.27
CA HIS A 93 1.19 7.45 18.90
C HIS A 93 0.94 6.24 17.96
N PRO A 94 1.73 6.12 16.87
CA PRO A 94 1.50 5.15 15.80
C PRO A 94 1.43 3.70 16.30
N VAL A 95 2.27 3.31 17.26
CA VAL A 95 2.31 1.94 17.80
C VAL A 95 0.97 1.55 18.45
N GLN A 96 0.41 2.43 19.28
CA GLN A 96 -0.85 2.17 19.99
C GLN A 96 -2.03 2.15 19.01
N TYR A 97 -2.03 3.09 18.06
CA TYR A 97 -3.04 3.14 17.01
C TYR A 97 -3.03 1.85 16.17
N LEU A 98 -1.86 1.41 15.71
CA LEU A 98 -1.71 0.22 14.86
C LEU A 98 -2.17 -1.04 15.59
N LYS A 99 -1.79 -1.21 16.87
CA LYS A 99 -2.24 -2.37 17.67
C LYS A 99 -3.77 -2.43 17.79
N ARG A 100 -4.42 -1.28 18.00
CA ARG A 100 -5.89 -1.20 18.04
C ARG A 100 -6.52 -1.54 16.69
N MET A 101 -5.97 -1.00 15.61
CA MET A 101 -6.48 -1.27 14.25
C MET A 101 -6.30 -2.73 13.87
N GLU A 102 -5.12 -3.31 14.09
CA GLU A 102 -4.86 -4.73 13.86
C GLU A 102 -5.90 -5.60 14.58
N THR A 103 -6.15 -5.34 15.86
CA THR A 103 -7.18 -6.07 16.63
C THR A 103 -8.59 -5.86 16.04
N TYR A 104 -8.96 -4.62 15.71
CA TYR A 104 -10.27 -4.31 15.13
C TYR A 104 -10.52 -5.04 13.79
N TYR A 105 -9.53 -5.04 12.90
CA TYR A 105 -9.67 -5.64 11.58
C TYR A 105 -9.57 -7.17 11.60
N LEU A 106 -8.77 -7.76 12.50
CA LEU A 106 -8.74 -9.22 12.68
C LEU A 106 -10.06 -9.77 13.22
N ASN A 107 -10.74 -9.02 14.10
CA ASN A 107 -12.03 -9.45 14.69
C ASN A 107 -13.25 -9.12 13.83
N ARG A 108 -13.05 -8.50 12.65
CA ARG A 108 -14.13 -8.19 11.70
C ARG A 108 -14.36 -9.33 10.69
N ALA A 109 -13.46 -10.31 10.64
CA ALA A 109 -13.51 -11.48 9.77
C ALA A 109 -14.53 -12.53 10.26
#